data_AF-A0A7V7MHY1-F1
#
_entry.id   AF-A0A7V7MHY1-F1
#
_cell.length_a   1.000
_cell.length_b   1.000
_cell.length_c   1.000
_cell.angle_alpha   90.00
_cell.angle_beta   90.00
_cell.angle_gamma   90.00
#
_symmetry.space_group_name_H-M   'P 1'
#
loop_
_entity.id
_entity.type
_entity.pdbx_description
1 polymer ?
#
loop_
_entity_poly.entity_id
_entity_poly.type
_entity_poly.pdbx_seq_one_letter_code
_entity_poly.pdbx_strand_id
1 'polypeptide(L)'
;MGCVGLTTVEKQLQNSAELLNSQCPKQLDEITILEEVVASGKTLTHRYTLVGLSDEKILQMKDLLQQESFRQLRSDRGTSTLLEAGATIYLQYWNDNSKLLLTFELRN
;
A
#
# COMPACT_ATOMS: atom_id res chain seq x y z
N MET A 1 -21.30 7.04 -25.92
CA MET A 1 -19.99 7.23 -25.29
C MET A 1 -20.23 7.66 -23.85
N GLY A 2 -20.31 6.69 -22.92
CA GLY A 2 -20.44 7.00 -21.51
C GLY A 2 -19.06 7.30 -20.96
N CYS A 3 -18.73 8.57 -20.75
CA CYS A 3 -17.62 8.90 -19.88
C CYS A 3 -18.02 8.43 -18.49
N VAL A 4 -17.57 7.25 -18.08
CA VAL A 4 -17.67 6.80 -16.69
C VAL A 4 -16.71 7.70 -15.92
N GLY A 5 -17.21 8.84 -15.45
CA GLY A 5 -16.46 9.73 -14.59
C GLY A 5 -16.11 8.98 -13.32
N LEU A 6 -14.86 9.12 -12.87
CA LEU A 6 -14.41 8.59 -11.58
C LEU A 6 -15.37 9.06 -10.48
N THR A 7 -15.82 8.12 -9.66
CA THR A 7 -16.57 8.37 -8.43
C THR A 7 -15.72 9.23 -7.48
N THR A 8 -16.37 9.89 -6.51
CA THR A 8 -15.66 10.72 -5.52
C THR A 8 -14.54 9.95 -4.81
N VAL A 9 -14.75 8.67 -4.50
CA VAL A 9 -13.76 7.80 -3.84
C VAL A 9 -12.58 7.52 -4.77
N GLU A 10 -12.83 7.22 -6.04
CA GLU A 10 -11.77 6.97 -7.03
C GLU A 10 -10.87 8.20 -7.22
N LYS A 11 -11.47 9.40 -7.24
CA LYS A 11 -10.70 10.66 -7.30
C LYS A 11 -9.87 10.90 -6.04
N GLN A 12 -10.43 10.61 -4.86
CA GLN A 12 -9.70 10.73 -3.59
C GLN A 12 -8.51 9.76 -3.53
N LEU A 13 -8.70 8.53 -4.00
CA LEU A 13 -7.63 7.53 -4.10
C LEU A 13 -6.53 7.98 -5.06
N GLN A 14 -6.90 8.50 -6.23
CA GLN A 14 -5.94 9.00 -7.21
C GLN A 14 -5.11 10.17 -6.65
N ASN A 15 -5.77 11.15 -6.02
CA ASN A 15 -5.07 12.26 -5.37
C ASN A 15 -4.14 11.78 -4.25
N SER A 16 -4.57 10.77 -3.48
CA SER A 16 -3.76 10.19 -2.39
C SER A 16 -2.53 9.47 -2.94
N ALA A 17 -2.70 8.69 -4.01
CA ALA A 17 -1.59 8.03 -4.70
C ALA A 17 -0.59 9.05 -5.28
N GLU A 18 -1.05 10.10 -5.95
CA GLU A 18 -0.20 11.17 -6.49
C GLU A 18 0.58 11.88 -5.37
N LEU A 19 -0.07 12.18 -4.25
CA LEU A 19 0.57 12.80 -3.09
C LEU A 19 1.65 11.90 -2.48
N LEU A 20 1.36 10.61 -2.28
CA LEU A 20 2.31 9.66 -1.72
C LEU A 20 3.49 9.44 -2.68
N ASN A 21 3.21 9.31 -3.99
CA ASN A 21 4.23 9.16 -5.01
C ASN A 21 5.16 10.36 -5.13
N SER A 22 4.72 11.58 -4.79
CA SER A 22 5.60 12.75 -4.75
C SER A 22 6.77 12.61 -3.78
N GLN A 23 6.67 11.69 -2.82
CA GLN A 23 7.73 11.37 -1.87
C GLN A 23 8.44 10.04 -2.20
N CYS A 24 7.98 9.31 -3.22
CA CYS A 24 8.52 7.99 -3.55
C CYS A 24 9.69 8.08 -4.56
N PRO A 25 10.68 7.16 -4.49
CA PRO A 25 10.84 6.13 -3.47
C PRO A 25 11.20 6.74 -2.10
N LYS A 26 10.54 6.26 -1.03
CA LYS A 26 10.70 6.76 0.34
C LYS A 26 11.19 5.66 1.26
N GLN A 27 12.36 5.83 1.85
CA GLN A 27 12.82 4.96 2.93
C GLN A 27 11.99 5.22 4.20
N LEU A 28 11.30 4.20 4.70
CA LEU A 28 10.45 4.29 5.90
C LEU A 28 11.21 3.90 7.17
N ASP A 29 12.12 2.93 7.05
CA ASP A 29 13.00 2.45 8.11
C ASP A 29 14.30 1.87 7.50
N GLU A 30 15.12 1.19 8.30
CA GLU A 30 16.41 0.65 7.86
C GLU A 30 16.31 -0.40 6.74
N ILE A 31 15.17 -1.09 6.62
CA ILE A 31 14.97 -2.21 5.69
C ILE A 31 13.78 -2.02 4.73
N THR A 32 12.86 -1.10 5.00
CA THR A 32 11.63 -0.92 4.20
C THR A 32 11.66 0.36 3.38
N ILE A 33 11.43 0.22 2.07
CA ILE A 33 11.26 1.33 1.13
C ILE A 33 9.85 1.27 0.55
N LEU A 34 9.11 2.38 0.60
CA LEU A 34 7.89 2.56 -0.18
C LEU A 34 8.30 3.02 -1.59
N GLU A 35 8.12 2.15 -2.58
CA GLU A 35 8.53 2.35 -3.97
C GLU A 35 7.52 3.20 -4.73
N GLU A 36 6.24 2.88 -4.59
CA GLU A 36 5.15 3.53 -5.31
C GLU A 36 3.80 3.21 -4.65
N VAL A 37 2.81 4.04 -4.94
CA VAL A 37 1.41 3.84 -4.59
C VAL A 37 0.56 3.97 -5.84
N VAL A 38 -0.22 2.95 -6.17
CA VAL A 38 -1.04 2.92 -7.39
C VAL A 38 -2.52 2.93 -7.00
N ALA A 39 -3.26 3.92 -7.49
CA ALA A 39 -4.72 3.94 -7.39
C ALA A 39 -5.34 3.35 -8.67
N SER A 40 -6.27 2.41 -8.53
CA SER A 40 -7.03 1.85 -9.64
C SER A 40 -8.44 1.50 -9.19
N GLY A 41 -9.44 2.19 -9.75
CA GLY A 41 -10.80 2.10 -9.25
C GLY A 41 -10.85 2.42 -7.75
N LYS A 42 -11.57 1.59 -6.97
CA LYS A 42 -11.66 1.72 -5.51
C LYS A 42 -10.48 1.07 -4.76
N THR A 43 -9.36 0.87 -5.43
CA THR A 43 -8.21 0.15 -4.87
C THR A 43 -6.98 1.06 -4.76
N LEU A 44 -6.28 0.99 -3.62
CA LEU A 44 -4.97 1.62 -3.41
C LEU A 44 -3.92 0.55 -3.13
N THR A 45 -2.95 0.39 -4.01
CA THR A 45 -1.88 -0.59 -3.86
C THR A 45 -0.60 0.11 -3.44
N HIS A 46 -0.08 -0.19 -2.26
CA HIS A 46 1.23 0.27 -1.81
C HIS A 46 2.26 -0.82 -2.12
N ARG A 47 3.33 -0.42 -2.79
CA ARG A 47 4.45 -1.31 -3.10
C ARG A 47 5.61 -1.01 -2.17
N TYR A 48 5.96 -1.98 -1.34
CA TYR A 48 7.12 -1.93 -0.45
C TYR A 48 8.20 -2.88 -0.95
N THR A 49 9.45 -2.44 -0.85
CA THR A 49 10.64 -3.29 -1.04
C THR A 49 11.34 -3.45 0.30
N LEU A 50 11.62 -4.70 0.67
CA LEU A 50 12.43 -5.07 1.84
C LEU A 50 13.86 -5.35 1.39
N VAL A 51 14.79 -4.51 1.82
CA VAL A 51 16.19 -4.55 1.41
C VAL A 51 17.02 -5.28 2.46
N GLY A 52 17.94 -6.14 2.01
CA GLY A 52 18.89 -6.82 2.89
C GLY A 52 18.30 -7.98 3.70
N LEU A 53 17.09 -8.44 3.35
CA LEU A 53 16.46 -9.62 3.94
C LEU A 53 16.33 -10.75 2.92
N SER A 54 16.67 -11.97 3.34
CA SER A 54 16.40 -13.18 2.54
C SER A 54 14.89 -13.47 2.48
N ASP A 55 14.43 -14.07 1.39
CA ASP A 55 13.02 -14.49 1.20
C ASP A 55 12.46 -15.23 2.42
N GLU A 56 13.21 -16.17 2.99
CA GLU A 56 12.81 -16.94 4.18
C GLU A 56 12.53 -16.04 5.39
N LYS A 57 13.36 -15.03 5.61
CA LYS A 57 13.22 -14.10 6.74
C LYS A 57 12.01 -13.18 6.53
N ILE A 58 11.77 -12.72 5.30
CA ILE A 58 10.58 -11.94 4.94
C ILE A 58 9.32 -12.76 5.22
N LEU A 59 9.31 -14.04 4.81
CA LEU A 59 8.17 -14.94 5.03
C LEU A 59 7.94 -15.23 6.52
N GLN A 60 9.00 -15.36 7.33
CA GLN A 60 8.88 -15.50 8.79
C GLN A 60 8.31 -14.24 9.47
N MET A 61 8.58 -13.06 8.91
CA MET A 61 8.07 -11.78 9.42
C MET A 61 6.66 -11.45 8.92
N LYS A 62 6.03 -12.32 8.12
CA LYS A 62 4.71 -12.07 7.51
C LYS A 62 3.67 -11.54 8.50
N ASP A 63 3.48 -12.23 9.62
CA ASP A 63 2.44 -11.87 10.60
C ASP A 63 2.75 -10.53 11.27
N LEU A 64 4.03 -10.28 11.58
CA LEU A 64 4.50 -9.02 12.14
C LEU A 64 4.24 -7.86 11.16
N LEU A 65 4.70 -8.00 9.92
CA LEU A 65 4.52 -7.00 8.86
C LEU A 65 3.05 -6.68 8.63
N GLN A 66 2.20 -7.70 8.59
CA GLN A 66 0.75 -7.52 8.43
C GLN A 66 0.16 -6.74 9.61
N GLN A 67 0.46 -7.13 10.84
CA GLN A 67 -0.09 -6.49 12.03
C GLN A 67 0.35 -5.03 12.17
N GLU A 68 1.65 -4.76 12.00
CA GLU A 68 2.18 -3.40 12.11
C GLU A 68 1.62 -2.48 11.03
N SER A 69 1.57 -2.95 9.79
CA SER A 69 1.07 -2.15 8.67
C SER A 69 -0.42 -1.87 8.80
N PHE A 70 -1.21 -2.87 9.22
CA PHE A 70 -2.64 -2.67 9.46
C PHE A 70 -2.87 -1.70 10.61
N ARG A 71 -2.07 -1.78 11.68
CA ARG A 71 -2.16 -0.86 12.82
C ARG A 71 -1.85 0.57 12.39
N GLN A 72 -0.80 0.79 11.62
CA GLN A 72 -0.43 2.12 11.13
C GLN A 72 -1.50 2.70 10.21
N LEU A 73 -1.97 1.92 9.22
CA LEU A 73 -3.00 2.35 8.27
C LEU A 73 -4.34 2.63 8.95
N ARG A 74 -4.77 1.79 9.91
CA ARG A 74 -6.00 2.05 10.67
C ARG A 74 -5.86 3.23 11.64
N SER A 75 -4.65 3.63 12.00
CA SER A 75 -4.42 4.83 12.81
C SER A 75 -4.36 6.10 11.96
N ASP A 76 -4.09 5.97 10.65
CA ASP A 76 -4.13 7.06 9.70
C ASP A 76 -5.59 7.44 9.37
N ARG A 77 -5.90 8.72 9.56
CA ARG A 77 -7.26 9.23 9.33
C ARG A 77 -7.64 9.16 7.85
N GLY A 78 -6.70 9.44 6.95
CA GLY A 78 -6.96 9.40 5.51
C GLY A 78 -7.36 8.00 5.05
N THR A 79 -6.55 7.02 5.44
CA THR A 79 -6.79 5.59 5.18
C THR A 79 -8.12 5.13 5.76
N SER A 80 -8.43 5.49 7.01
CA SER A 80 -9.71 5.11 7.64
C SER A 80 -10.91 5.62 6.84
N THR A 81 -10.89 6.90 6.41
CA THR A 81 -11.95 7.48 5.57
C THR A 81 -12.08 6.77 4.23
N LEU A 82 -10.97 6.38 3.60
CA LEU A 82 -11.00 5.62 2.34
C LEU A 82 -11.63 4.23 2.54
N LEU A 83 -11.26 3.52 3.60
CA LEU A 83 -11.82 2.20 3.94
C LEU A 83 -13.31 2.28 4.25
N GLU A 84 -13.76 3.29 5.00
CA GLU A 84 -15.19 3.55 5.27
C GLU A 84 -15.98 3.87 3.99
N ALA A 85 -15.33 4.51 3.01
CA ALA A 85 -15.92 4.78 1.70
C ALA A 85 -15.95 3.54 0.77
N GLY A 86 -15.54 2.38 1.28
CA GLY A 86 -15.53 1.11 0.55
C GLY A 86 -14.32 0.94 -0.37
N ALA A 87 -13.20 1.61 -0.08
CA ALA A 87 -11.94 1.34 -0.74
C ALA A 87 -11.28 0.07 -0.19
N THR A 88 -10.49 -0.58 -1.05
CA THR A 88 -9.62 -1.70 -0.68
C THR A 88 -8.17 -1.24 -0.77
N ILE A 89 -7.36 -1.56 0.24
CA ILE A 89 -5.94 -1.24 0.24
C ILE A 89 -5.14 -2.54 0.15
N TYR A 90 -4.26 -2.63 -0.84
CA TYR A 90 -3.29 -3.73 -0.94
C TYR A 90 -1.91 -3.26 -0.50
N LEU A 91 -1.22 -4.11 0.23
CA LEU A 91 0.17 -3.93 0.61
C LEU A 91 0.98 -5.05 -0.03
N GLN A 92 1.88 -4.71 -0.93
CA GLN A 92 2.71 -5.67 -1.64
C GLN A 92 4.15 -5.54 -1.17
N TYR A 93 4.72 -6.63 -0.63
CA TYR A 93 6.11 -6.68 -0.18
C TYR A 93 6.95 -7.47 -1.18
N TRP A 94 7.93 -6.78 -1.73
CA TRP A 94 8.90 -7.29 -2.68
C TRP A 94 10.26 -7.42 -1.98
N ASN A 95 11.09 -8.35 -2.44
CA ASN A 95 12.51 -8.36 -2.05
C ASN A 95 13.33 -7.42 -2.94
N ASP A 96 14.61 -7.27 -2.63
CA ASP A 96 15.60 -6.50 -3.38
C ASP A 96 15.77 -6.98 -4.84
N ASN A 97 15.37 -8.22 -5.14
CA ASN A 97 15.40 -8.82 -6.47
C ASN A 97 14.13 -8.56 -7.29
N SER A 98 13.26 -7.65 -6.84
CA SER A 98 11.98 -7.36 -7.50
C SER A 98 11.08 -8.61 -7.66
N LYS A 99 11.12 -9.51 -6.67
CA LYS A 99 10.17 -10.62 -6.55
C LYS A 99 9.14 -10.29 -5.48
N LEU A 100 7.86 -10.32 -5.86
CA LEU A 100 6.74 -10.21 -4.93
C LEU A 100 6.69 -11.44 -4.02
N LEU A 101 6.72 -11.23 -2.71
CA LEU A 101 6.70 -12.31 -1.71
C LEU A 101 5.40 -12.35 -0.92
N LEU A 102 4.87 -11.20 -0.53
CA LEU A 102 3.67 -11.10 0.30
C LEU A 102 2.72 -10.05 -0.27
N THR A 103 1.42 -10.35 -0.21
CA THR A 103 0.35 -9.39 -0.49
C THR A 103 -0.65 -9.45 0.66
N PHE A 104 -0.98 -8.31 1.23
CA PHE A 104 -2.02 -8.18 2.25
C PHE A 104 -3.16 -7.32 1.73
N GLU A 105 -4.38 -7.73 2.01
CA GLU A 105 -5.59 -6.98 1.72
C GLU A 105 -6.14 -6.36 3.01
N LEU A 106 -6.29 -5.05 3.02
CA LEU A 106 -6.97 -4.30 4.08
C LEU A 106 -8.25 -3.70 3.52
N ARG A 107 -9.38 -4.10 4.10
CA ARG A 107 -10.72 -3.56 3.85
C ARG A 107 -11.49 -3.43 5.17
N ASN A 108 -12.51 -2.59 5.18
CA ASN A 108 -13.46 -2.51 6.31
C ASN A 108 -14.43 -3.69 6.29
#